data_AF-A0A5P3VKF7-F1
#
_entry.id   AF-A0A5P3VKF7-F1
#
_cell.length_a   1.000
_cell.length_b   1.000
_cell.length_c   1.000
_cell.angle_alpha   90.00
_cell.angle_beta   90.00
_cell.angle_gamma   90.00
#
_symmetry.space_group_name_H-M   'P 1'
#
loop_
_entity.id
_entity.type
_entity.pdbx_description
1 polymer ?
#
loop_
_entity_poly.entity_id
_entity_poly.type
_entity_poly.pdbx_seq_one_letter_code
_entity_poly.pdbx_strand_id
1 'polypeptide(L)'
;MPLENSPHELTMRHAEIAAAMVSFLKEKTGVVNADVAKNLRENGGDSLAATQLAAHLRGRFNVECSAAKLLGAPSLLDISRHMEQGRGGTIVPAEKGDAYPLSDQQTGVAFDQIRTPLGKQYNLPLYVEAGPGFDFKRFTRCMNAIFKRHAGLRMRLVLRDGHLMQRIAEFDEADLRIVDRGVTSDLLEELTLFCEPFDLEHGPLYRLAKVSCSGKSYLMFDMHHIVTDGYSKKLIFAQIDALYGGCYPALPDLAYTDYCCWAQSQKSGPARAASLAYWKDKIFPLPQPLALPVDHAWPSVRSVDAGCVTAFLGEDDVARLGEVARNSGATLYEALIASYGVAVACITGASDFMLGSPALGRNLPGTDDTVGMFASTACYRLGIDMPDSFAKHLEKVVGEVRATTQQMFFPLDEMVKMAAKERTERMARHPIFDLMLAFHARQLVEVQLDGHPVIWEPAATKSAIFDLHMHIFERPNGLDIRLIYNSSLFSMQTASEWLSAYVEVIGALSRAPESSMASAL
;
A
#
# COMPACT_ATOMS: atom_id res chain seq x y z
N MET A 1 -35.29 -1.98 -12.27
CA MET A 1 -35.58 -3.10 -11.35
C MET A 1 -34.36 -4.01 -11.34
N PRO A 2 -33.72 -4.27 -10.21
CA PRO A 2 -32.72 -5.33 -10.16
C PRO A 2 -33.46 -6.65 -10.40
N LEU A 3 -32.95 -7.48 -11.33
CA LEU A 3 -33.43 -8.84 -11.52
C LEU A 3 -33.11 -9.61 -10.22
N GLU A 4 -34.13 -9.95 -9.45
CA GLU A 4 -33.97 -10.91 -8.36
C GLU A 4 -33.62 -12.27 -8.98
N ASN A 5 -32.41 -12.75 -8.69
CA ASN A 5 -31.95 -14.06 -9.13
C ASN A 5 -32.92 -15.14 -8.63
N SER A 6 -33.20 -16.14 -9.47
CA SER A 6 -34.05 -17.25 -9.06
C SER A 6 -33.43 -18.04 -7.90
N PRO A 7 -34.22 -18.70 -7.02
CA PRO A 7 -33.69 -19.52 -5.92
C PRO A 7 -32.69 -20.60 -6.37
N HIS A 8 -32.84 -21.09 -7.61
CA HIS A 8 -31.94 -22.06 -8.22
C HIS A 8 -30.58 -21.45 -8.62
N GLU A 9 -30.56 -20.22 -9.15
CA GLU A 9 -29.33 -19.49 -9.49
C GLU A 9 -28.56 -19.06 -8.24
N LEU A 10 -29.26 -18.67 -7.16
CA LEU A 10 -28.64 -18.38 -5.86
C LEU A 10 -27.97 -19.63 -5.26
N THR A 11 -28.60 -20.79 -5.39
CA THR A 11 -28.04 -22.06 -4.90
C THR A 11 -26.80 -22.49 -5.68
N MET A 12 -26.81 -22.32 -7.01
CA MET A 12 -25.66 -22.57 -7.89
C MET A 12 -24.49 -21.61 -7.58
N ARG A 13 -24.77 -20.31 -7.43
CA ARG A 13 -23.75 -19.30 -7.11
C ARG A 13 -23.07 -19.56 -5.76
N HIS A 14 -23.83 -19.93 -4.73
CA HIS A 14 -23.24 -20.28 -3.43
C HIS A 14 -22.35 -21.54 -3.53
N ALA A 15 -22.76 -22.54 -4.33
CA ALA A 15 -21.95 -23.73 -4.57
C ALA A 15 -20.64 -23.41 -5.31
N GLU A 16 -20.67 -22.52 -6.31
CA GLU A 16 -19.48 -22.06 -7.03
C GLU A 16 -18.49 -21.30 -6.14
N ILE A 17 -19.01 -20.39 -5.31
CA ILE A 17 -18.21 -19.64 -4.33
C ILE A 17 -17.57 -20.59 -3.32
N ALA A 18 -18.34 -21.55 -2.78
CA ALA A 18 -17.83 -22.55 -1.86
C ALA A 18 -16.74 -23.44 -2.48
N ALA A 19 -16.93 -23.86 -3.74
CA ALA A 19 -15.92 -24.62 -4.48
C ALA A 19 -14.63 -23.82 -4.71
N ALA A 20 -14.73 -22.52 -5.00
CA ALA A 20 -13.57 -21.65 -5.16
C ALA A 20 -12.82 -21.43 -3.84
N MET A 21 -13.51 -21.30 -2.71
CA MET A 21 -12.86 -21.27 -1.38
C MET A 21 -12.06 -22.54 -1.12
N VAL A 22 -12.61 -23.72 -1.45
CA VAL A 22 -11.92 -25.00 -1.33
C VAL A 22 -10.70 -25.06 -2.24
N SER A 23 -10.83 -24.68 -3.52
CA SER A 23 -9.71 -24.66 -4.46
C SER A 23 -8.58 -23.75 -3.99
N PHE A 24 -8.94 -22.55 -3.52
CA PHE A 24 -8.00 -21.59 -2.97
C PHE A 24 -7.25 -22.16 -1.77
N LEU A 25 -7.96 -22.78 -0.82
CA LEU A 25 -7.35 -23.36 0.36
C LEU A 25 -6.43 -24.53 0.01
N LYS A 26 -6.84 -25.43 -0.90
CA LYS A 26 -5.97 -26.52 -1.39
C LYS A 26 -4.65 -25.99 -1.95
N GLU A 27 -4.71 -24.94 -2.76
CA GLU A 27 -3.54 -24.32 -3.37
C GLU A 27 -2.63 -23.66 -2.32
N LYS A 28 -3.20 -22.94 -1.35
CA LYS A 28 -2.43 -22.14 -0.39
C LYS A 28 -1.95 -22.89 0.85
N THR A 29 -2.72 -23.87 1.33
CA THR A 29 -2.42 -24.59 2.57
C THR A 29 -1.85 -25.99 2.31
N GLY A 30 -1.91 -26.48 1.07
CA GLY A 30 -1.46 -27.84 0.71
C GLY A 30 -2.36 -28.95 1.24
N VAL A 31 -3.52 -28.63 1.81
CA VAL A 31 -4.48 -29.60 2.34
C VAL A 31 -5.13 -30.37 1.19
N VAL A 32 -5.07 -31.69 1.23
CA VAL A 32 -5.59 -32.57 0.15
C VAL A 32 -7.12 -32.64 0.15
N ASN A 33 -7.74 -32.60 1.34
CA ASN A 33 -9.18 -32.81 1.55
C ASN A 33 -9.85 -31.63 2.26
N ALA A 34 -9.80 -30.45 1.63
CA ALA A 34 -10.60 -29.31 2.08
C ALA A 34 -12.10 -29.57 1.83
N ASP A 35 -12.94 -29.23 2.82
CA ASP A 35 -14.36 -29.54 2.93
C ASP A 35 -15.18 -28.26 3.17
N VAL A 36 -16.24 -28.06 2.38
CA VAL A 36 -17.13 -26.90 2.48
C VAL A 36 -17.92 -26.86 3.79
N ALA A 37 -18.12 -28.01 4.45
CA ALA A 37 -18.82 -28.12 5.73
C ALA A 37 -17.96 -27.70 6.93
N LYS A 38 -16.64 -27.57 6.75
CA LYS A 38 -15.69 -27.17 7.78
C LYS A 38 -15.39 -25.67 7.73
N ASN A 39 -14.99 -25.08 8.84
CA ASN A 39 -14.55 -23.70 8.88
C ASN A 39 -13.16 -23.52 8.26
N LEU A 40 -12.72 -22.27 8.09
CA LEU A 40 -11.45 -21.95 7.44
C LEU A 40 -10.24 -22.57 8.16
N ARG A 41 -10.25 -22.63 9.50
CA ARG A 41 -9.15 -23.18 10.31
C ARG A 41 -9.06 -24.69 10.23
N GLU A 42 -10.20 -25.36 10.25
CA GLU A 42 -10.31 -26.81 10.07
C GLU A 42 -9.87 -27.27 8.66
N ASN A 43 -9.86 -26.35 7.69
CA ASN A 43 -9.31 -26.54 6.35
C ASN A 43 -7.83 -26.11 6.25
N GLY A 44 -7.14 -25.94 7.37
CA GLY A 44 -5.72 -25.56 7.43
C GLY A 44 -5.45 -24.09 7.10
N GLY A 45 -6.49 -23.27 7.01
CA GLY A 45 -6.37 -21.82 6.80
C GLY A 45 -6.09 -21.09 8.11
N ASP A 46 -5.15 -20.17 8.08
CA ASP A 46 -4.88 -19.22 9.17
C ASP A 46 -5.44 -17.82 8.83
N SER A 47 -5.14 -16.83 9.68
CA SER A 47 -5.58 -15.44 9.44
C SER A 47 -5.08 -14.87 8.12
N LEU A 48 -3.96 -15.40 7.63
CA LEU A 48 -3.42 -15.05 6.35
C LEU A 48 -4.23 -15.66 5.21
N ALA A 49 -4.51 -16.96 5.25
CA ALA A 49 -5.35 -17.62 4.26
C ALA A 49 -6.72 -16.94 4.20
N ALA A 50 -7.27 -16.49 5.34
CA ALA A 50 -8.50 -15.69 5.38
C ALA A 50 -8.38 -14.34 4.66
N THR A 51 -7.26 -13.64 4.82
CA THR A 51 -7.05 -12.33 4.17
C THR A 51 -6.89 -12.48 2.66
N GLN A 52 -6.11 -13.46 2.21
CA GLN A 52 -5.94 -13.75 0.80
C GLN A 52 -7.22 -14.30 0.17
N LEU A 53 -7.99 -15.12 0.91
CA LEU A 53 -9.28 -15.62 0.45
C LEU A 53 -10.32 -14.51 0.32
N ALA A 54 -10.36 -13.56 1.26
CA ALA A 54 -11.22 -12.38 1.15
C ALA A 54 -10.95 -11.58 -0.13
N ALA A 55 -9.67 -11.36 -0.45
CA ALA A 55 -9.27 -10.72 -1.70
C ALA A 55 -9.68 -11.55 -2.92
N HIS A 56 -9.38 -12.86 -2.91
CA HIS A 56 -9.73 -13.77 -4.00
C HIS A 56 -11.24 -13.81 -4.29
N LEU A 57 -12.07 -13.87 -3.24
CA LEU A 57 -13.52 -13.90 -3.38
C LEU A 57 -14.06 -12.57 -3.93
N ARG A 58 -13.52 -11.44 -3.45
CA ARG A 58 -13.86 -10.12 -3.96
C ARG A 58 -13.53 -9.99 -5.44
N GLY A 59 -12.31 -10.36 -5.82
CA GLY A 59 -11.83 -10.27 -7.20
C GLY A 59 -12.58 -11.18 -8.17
N ARG A 60 -12.92 -12.40 -7.74
CA ARG A 60 -13.55 -13.41 -8.61
C ARG A 60 -15.08 -13.31 -8.68
N PHE A 61 -15.74 -12.99 -7.57
CA PHE A 61 -17.21 -13.10 -7.46
C PHE A 61 -17.91 -11.79 -7.16
N ASN A 62 -17.17 -10.68 -7.03
CA ASN A 62 -17.67 -9.38 -6.61
C ASN A 62 -18.52 -9.51 -5.34
N VAL A 63 -17.93 -10.04 -4.27
CA VAL A 63 -18.57 -10.25 -2.97
C VAL A 63 -17.74 -9.63 -1.85
N GLU A 64 -18.42 -9.05 -0.87
CA GLU A 64 -17.79 -8.48 0.31
C GLU A 64 -17.75 -9.49 1.45
N CYS A 65 -16.53 -9.86 1.86
CA CYS A 65 -16.28 -10.67 3.04
C CYS A 65 -14.98 -10.21 3.72
N SER A 66 -15.01 -9.95 5.02
CA SER A 66 -13.80 -9.59 5.78
C SER A 66 -13.06 -10.84 6.23
N ALA A 67 -11.73 -10.75 6.42
CA ALA A 67 -10.94 -11.84 6.99
C ALA A 67 -11.48 -12.28 8.37
N ALA A 68 -11.94 -11.31 9.19
CA ALA A 68 -12.59 -11.61 10.46
C ALA A 68 -13.88 -12.42 10.29
N LYS A 69 -14.73 -12.08 9.32
CA LYS A 69 -15.96 -12.83 9.00
C LYS A 69 -15.63 -14.23 8.48
N LEU A 70 -14.58 -14.39 7.68
CA LEU A 70 -14.09 -15.68 7.22
C LEU A 70 -13.55 -16.56 8.37
N LEU A 71 -12.80 -15.98 9.30
CA LEU A 71 -12.24 -16.69 10.45
C LEU A 71 -13.30 -17.06 11.49
N GLY A 72 -14.33 -16.23 11.64
CA GLY A 72 -15.42 -16.43 12.60
C GLY A 72 -16.59 -17.26 12.08
N ALA A 73 -16.61 -17.60 10.79
CA ALA A 73 -17.72 -18.35 10.22
C ALA A 73 -17.67 -19.84 10.57
N PRO A 74 -18.83 -20.49 10.81
CA PRO A 74 -18.87 -21.89 11.25
C PRO A 74 -18.54 -22.89 10.12
N SER A 75 -18.66 -22.49 8.84
CA SER A 75 -18.22 -23.30 7.70
C SER A 75 -18.01 -22.44 6.44
N LEU A 76 -17.25 -22.93 5.45
CA LEU A 76 -17.13 -22.27 4.14
C LEU A 76 -18.50 -22.13 3.45
N LEU A 77 -19.38 -23.12 3.60
CA LEU A 77 -20.74 -23.04 3.07
C LEU A 77 -21.53 -21.90 3.72
N ASP A 78 -21.36 -21.69 5.03
CA ASP A 78 -22.02 -20.60 5.74
C ASP A 78 -21.51 -19.22 5.32
N ILE A 79 -20.21 -19.12 5.01
CA ILE A 79 -19.63 -17.92 4.41
C ILE A 79 -20.32 -17.65 3.07
N SER A 80 -20.42 -18.65 2.18
CA SER A 80 -21.01 -18.46 0.84
C SER A 80 -22.45 -17.94 0.88
N ARG A 81 -23.23 -18.35 1.89
CA ARG A 81 -24.64 -17.94 2.07
C ARG A 81 -24.83 -16.53 2.64
N HIS A 82 -23.83 -16.02 3.36
CA HIS A 82 -23.90 -14.72 4.04
C HIS A 82 -23.00 -13.67 3.38
N MET A 83 -22.52 -13.92 2.17
CA MET A 83 -21.77 -12.95 1.39
C MET A 83 -22.70 -11.87 0.84
N GLU A 84 -22.36 -10.61 1.11
CA GLU A 84 -23.03 -9.48 0.49
C GLU A 84 -22.45 -9.29 -0.91
N GLN A 85 -23.29 -8.91 -1.87
CA GLN A 85 -22.80 -8.49 -3.17
C GLN A 85 -21.88 -7.29 -2.97
N GLY A 86 -20.70 -7.35 -3.58
CA GLY A 86 -19.74 -6.27 -3.57
C GLY A 86 -20.41 -5.02 -4.11
N ARG A 87 -20.29 -3.94 -3.34
CA ARG A 87 -20.66 -2.63 -3.83
C ARG A 87 -19.52 -2.27 -4.80
N GLY A 88 -19.76 -2.42 -6.10
CA GLY A 88 -18.73 -2.20 -7.12
C GLY A 88 -19.26 -2.41 -8.52
N GLY A 89 -19.00 -1.46 -9.42
CA GLY A 89 -19.32 -1.61 -10.84
C GLY A 89 -18.30 -2.49 -11.56
N THR A 90 -18.70 -3.07 -12.69
CA THR A 90 -17.78 -3.83 -13.56
C THR A 90 -16.90 -2.87 -14.36
N ILE A 91 -15.59 -3.09 -14.35
CA ILE A 91 -14.66 -2.38 -15.23
C ILE A 91 -14.75 -3.04 -16.61
N VAL A 92 -15.00 -2.24 -17.64
CA VAL A 92 -15.02 -2.69 -19.03
C VAL A 92 -13.83 -2.10 -19.78
N PRO A 93 -13.31 -2.78 -20.82
CA PRO A 93 -12.25 -2.23 -21.65
C PRO A 93 -12.62 -0.84 -22.17
N ALA A 94 -11.70 0.11 -22.03
CA ALA A 94 -11.88 1.47 -22.51
C ALA A 94 -11.92 1.50 -24.04
N GLU A 95 -12.68 2.44 -24.60
CA GLU A 95 -12.58 2.74 -26.02
C GLU A 95 -11.16 3.19 -26.36
N LYS A 96 -10.63 2.71 -27.50
CA LYS A 96 -9.29 3.09 -27.94
C LYS A 96 -9.27 4.58 -28.29
N GLY A 97 -8.41 5.32 -27.61
CA GLY A 97 -8.16 6.73 -27.88
C GLY A 97 -6.70 7.12 -27.69
N ASP A 98 -6.38 8.37 -28.03
CA ASP A 98 -5.02 8.91 -27.94
C ASP A 98 -4.61 9.29 -26.51
N ALA A 99 -5.58 9.50 -25.62
CA ALA A 99 -5.36 9.86 -24.23
C ALA A 99 -6.50 9.36 -23.35
N TYR A 100 -6.17 9.00 -22.12
CA TYR A 100 -7.07 8.47 -21.11
C TYR A 100 -7.02 9.37 -19.86
N PRO A 101 -8.11 9.47 -19.08
CA PRO A 101 -8.08 10.22 -17.83
C PRO A 101 -7.06 9.63 -16.85
N LEU A 102 -6.59 10.45 -15.92
CA LEU A 102 -5.87 9.96 -14.74
C LEU A 102 -6.87 9.46 -13.68
N SER A 103 -6.47 8.44 -12.94
CA SER A 103 -7.10 8.12 -11.65
C SER A 103 -6.93 9.27 -10.64
N ASP A 104 -7.74 9.30 -9.57
CA ASP A 104 -7.61 10.30 -8.49
C ASP A 104 -6.20 10.22 -7.86
N GLN A 105 -5.69 9.00 -7.67
CA GLN A 105 -4.36 8.72 -7.13
C GLN A 105 -3.24 9.32 -8.00
N GLN A 106 -3.29 9.06 -9.32
CA GLN A 106 -2.32 9.62 -10.25
C GLN A 106 -2.42 11.14 -10.35
N THR A 107 -3.62 11.71 -10.21
CA THR A 107 -3.85 13.16 -10.28
C THR A 107 -3.11 13.87 -9.15
N GLY A 108 -3.26 13.40 -7.90
CA GLY A 108 -2.56 13.94 -6.75
C GLY A 108 -1.03 13.88 -6.90
N VAL A 109 -0.49 12.73 -7.30
CA VAL A 109 0.96 12.54 -7.54
C VAL A 109 1.47 13.43 -8.69
N ALA A 110 0.74 13.52 -9.80
CA ALA A 110 1.13 14.37 -10.92
C ALA A 110 1.20 15.84 -10.51
N PHE A 111 0.20 16.33 -9.77
CA PHE A 111 0.22 17.71 -9.27
C PHE A 111 1.36 17.98 -8.29
N ASP A 112 1.71 17.02 -7.43
CA ASP A 112 2.84 17.17 -6.50
C ASP A 112 4.18 17.16 -7.25
N GLN A 113 4.38 16.23 -8.19
CA GLN A 113 5.59 16.19 -9.02
C GLN A 113 5.75 17.45 -9.88
N ILE A 114 4.67 18.01 -10.42
CA ILE A 114 4.72 19.29 -11.17
C ILE A 114 5.19 20.45 -10.27
N ARG A 115 4.81 20.46 -8.99
CA ARG A 115 5.26 21.48 -8.03
C ARG A 115 6.71 21.27 -7.58
N THR A 116 7.19 20.03 -7.60
CA THR A 116 8.53 19.65 -7.15
C THR A 116 9.23 18.83 -8.24
N PRO A 117 9.56 19.42 -9.39
CA PRO A 117 10.01 18.67 -10.57
C PRO A 117 11.35 17.94 -10.37
N LEU A 118 12.18 18.42 -9.44
CA LEU A 118 13.44 17.77 -9.03
C LEU A 118 13.27 16.80 -7.84
N GLY A 119 12.04 16.62 -7.37
CA GLY A 119 11.70 15.75 -6.27
C GLY A 119 11.81 14.27 -6.68
N LYS A 120 12.26 13.45 -5.73
CA LYS A 120 12.39 11.99 -5.85
C LYS A 120 11.45 11.24 -4.92
N GLN A 121 10.51 11.94 -4.28
CA GLN A 121 9.62 11.41 -3.25
C GLN A 121 8.67 10.32 -3.77
N TYR A 122 8.47 10.23 -5.10
CA TYR A 122 7.71 9.18 -5.76
C TYR A 122 8.58 8.16 -6.51
N ASN A 123 9.89 8.17 -6.32
CA ASN A 123 10.75 7.11 -6.82
C ASN A 123 10.58 5.86 -5.93
N LEU A 124 10.72 4.68 -6.54
CA LEU A 124 10.57 3.38 -5.87
C LEU A 124 11.83 2.54 -6.08
N PRO A 125 12.95 2.89 -5.44
CA PRO A 125 14.23 2.23 -5.67
C PRO A 125 14.29 0.83 -5.05
N LEU A 126 14.64 -0.15 -5.87
CA LEU A 126 14.76 -1.55 -5.50
C LEU A 126 16.11 -2.10 -5.92
N TYR A 127 16.57 -3.15 -5.26
CA TYR A 127 17.71 -3.93 -5.73
C TYR A 127 17.51 -5.42 -5.47
N VAL A 128 18.21 -6.25 -6.22
CA VAL A 128 18.25 -7.71 -6.04
C VAL A 128 19.65 -8.21 -6.36
N GLU A 129 20.13 -9.19 -5.59
CA GLU A 129 21.37 -9.88 -5.89
C GLU A 129 21.21 -10.69 -7.19
N ALA A 130 22.13 -10.49 -8.13
CA ALA A 130 22.22 -11.30 -9.34
C ALA A 130 23.18 -12.46 -9.03
N GLY A 131 22.61 -13.62 -8.73
CA GLY A 131 23.35 -14.82 -8.33
C GLY A 131 24.34 -15.32 -9.40
N PRO A 132 25.24 -16.26 -9.04
CA PRO A 132 26.14 -16.87 -10.01
C PRO A 132 25.37 -17.50 -11.17
N GLY A 133 25.74 -17.13 -12.41
CA GLY A 133 25.09 -17.65 -13.62
C GLY A 133 23.88 -16.84 -14.10
N PHE A 134 23.55 -15.73 -13.43
CA PHE A 134 22.48 -14.84 -13.86
C PHE A 134 22.71 -14.30 -15.29
N ASP A 135 21.86 -14.73 -16.23
CA ASP A 135 21.84 -14.26 -17.62
C ASP A 135 21.11 -12.91 -17.73
N PHE A 136 21.89 -11.82 -17.71
CA PHE A 136 21.39 -10.46 -17.91
C PHE A 136 20.69 -10.26 -19.26
N LYS A 137 21.11 -10.94 -20.34
CA LYS A 137 20.47 -10.80 -21.65
C LYS A 137 19.10 -11.44 -21.64
N ARG A 138 18.95 -12.62 -21.01
CA ARG A 138 17.65 -13.26 -20.78
C ARG A 138 16.77 -12.35 -19.94
N PHE A 139 17.31 -11.80 -18.85
CA PHE A 139 16.58 -10.89 -17.99
C PHE A 139 16.04 -9.67 -18.74
N THR A 140 16.87 -9.00 -19.56
CA THR A 140 16.43 -7.88 -20.39
C THR A 140 15.29 -8.28 -21.34
N ARG A 141 15.32 -9.47 -21.94
CA ARG A 141 14.21 -9.97 -22.79
C ARG A 141 12.92 -10.19 -21.99
N CYS A 142 13.01 -10.75 -20.79
CA CYS A 142 11.86 -10.94 -19.90
C CYS A 142 11.24 -9.59 -19.52
N MET A 143 12.07 -8.63 -19.15
CA MET A 143 11.67 -7.25 -18.86
C MET A 143 10.96 -6.59 -20.05
N ASN A 144 11.57 -6.65 -21.24
CA ASN A 144 10.96 -6.13 -22.47
C ASN A 144 9.58 -6.74 -22.73
N ALA A 145 9.43 -8.05 -22.55
CA ALA A 145 8.14 -8.71 -22.72
C ALA A 145 7.08 -8.19 -21.74
N ILE A 146 7.41 -8.04 -20.45
CA ILE A 146 6.49 -7.53 -19.42
C ILE A 146 6.14 -6.06 -19.63
N PHE A 147 7.12 -5.22 -19.93
CA PHE A 147 6.92 -3.77 -20.06
C PHE A 147 6.18 -3.42 -21.35
N LYS A 148 6.38 -4.19 -22.42
CA LYS A 148 5.56 -4.10 -23.64
C LYS A 148 4.08 -4.40 -23.36
N ARG A 149 3.82 -5.37 -22.49
CA ARG A 149 2.49 -5.88 -22.15
C ARG A 149 1.67 -4.92 -21.28
N HIS A 150 2.30 -4.28 -20.30
CA HIS A 150 1.59 -3.40 -19.36
C HIS A 150 1.55 -1.96 -19.86
N ALA A 151 0.38 -1.52 -20.34
CA ALA A 151 0.17 -0.15 -20.83
C ALA A 151 0.51 0.92 -19.78
N GLY A 152 0.19 0.67 -18.50
CA GLY A 152 0.48 1.61 -17.40
C GLY A 152 1.96 1.96 -17.26
N LEU A 153 2.87 1.02 -17.53
CA LEU A 153 4.33 1.26 -17.48
C LEU A 153 4.83 2.16 -18.61
N ARG A 154 4.01 2.35 -19.66
CA ARG A 154 4.30 3.16 -20.84
C ARG A 154 3.54 4.48 -20.85
N MET A 155 2.88 4.84 -19.75
CA MET A 155 2.17 6.10 -19.71
C MET A 155 3.14 7.28 -19.79
N ARG A 156 2.64 8.37 -20.36
CA ARG A 156 3.22 9.71 -20.36
C ARG A 156 2.13 10.68 -19.95
N LEU A 157 2.46 11.62 -19.08
CA LEU A 157 1.60 12.72 -18.70
C LEU A 157 1.46 13.68 -19.88
N VAL A 158 0.24 14.08 -20.19
CA VAL A 158 -0.05 15.05 -21.26
C VAL A 158 -1.12 16.02 -20.78
N LEU A 159 -1.04 17.27 -21.22
CA LEU A 159 -2.09 18.26 -21.04
C LEU A 159 -2.97 18.28 -22.30
N ARG A 160 -4.27 18.02 -22.16
CA ARG A 160 -5.27 18.16 -23.24
C ARG A 160 -6.46 18.95 -22.75
N ASP A 161 -6.81 20.01 -23.50
CA ASP A 161 -7.96 20.88 -23.19
C ASP A 161 -7.97 21.40 -21.73
N GLY A 162 -6.79 21.69 -21.18
CA GLY A 162 -6.64 22.15 -19.79
C GLY A 162 -6.71 21.05 -18.73
N HIS A 163 -6.81 19.78 -19.12
CA HIS A 163 -6.85 18.62 -18.22
C HIS A 163 -5.58 17.77 -18.32
N LEU A 164 -5.03 17.38 -17.17
CA LEU A 164 -3.97 16.38 -17.11
C LEU A 164 -4.56 15.00 -17.44
N MET A 165 -3.94 14.34 -18.43
CA MET A 165 -4.33 13.03 -18.94
C MET A 165 -3.09 12.15 -19.11
N GLN A 166 -3.29 10.87 -19.38
CA GLN A 166 -2.22 9.93 -19.73
C GLN A 166 -2.34 9.50 -21.20
N ARG A 167 -1.22 9.55 -21.92
CA ARG A 167 -1.05 8.89 -23.22
C ARG A 167 -0.21 7.65 -23.03
N ILE A 168 -0.56 6.56 -23.71
CA ILE A 168 0.23 5.33 -23.71
C ILE A 168 1.22 5.40 -24.88
N ALA A 169 2.52 5.54 -24.57
CA ALA A 169 3.57 5.58 -25.59
C ALA A 169 3.74 4.21 -26.25
N GLU A 170 4.12 4.17 -27.53
CA GLU A 170 4.58 2.93 -28.16
C GLU A 170 5.80 2.38 -27.39
N PHE A 171 5.95 1.06 -27.38
CA PHE A 171 7.06 0.43 -26.68
C PHE A 171 8.24 0.25 -27.63
N ASP A 172 9.38 0.86 -27.30
CA ASP A 172 10.67 0.56 -27.92
C ASP A 172 11.51 -0.28 -26.95
N GLU A 173 12.04 -1.41 -27.42
CA GLU A 173 12.99 -2.23 -26.63
C GLU A 173 14.26 -1.44 -26.26
N ALA A 174 14.58 -0.39 -27.01
CA ALA A 174 15.67 0.52 -26.70
C ALA A 174 15.42 1.37 -25.43
N ASP A 175 14.17 1.53 -24.98
CA ASP A 175 13.83 2.25 -23.75
C ASP A 175 14.28 1.50 -22.49
N LEU A 176 14.47 0.18 -22.60
CA LEU A 176 14.82 -0.69 -21.48
C LEU A 176 16.26 -1.19 -21.61
N ARG A 177 17.19 -0.43 -21.06
CA ARG A 177 18.63 -0.76 -21.03
C ARG A 177 19.12 -0.88 -19.59
N ILE A 178 19.90 -1.93 -19.33
CA ILE A 178 20.62 -2.09 -18.07
C ILE A 178 21.91 -1.30 -18.18
N VAL A 179 22.00 -0.19 -17.44
CA VAL A 179 23.21 0.62 -17.36
C VAL A 179 24.25 -0.08 -16.48
N ASP A 180 25.48 -0.22 -16.95
CA ASP A 180 26.58 -0.70 -16.12
C ASP A 180 27.12 0.46 -15.28
N ARG A 181 27.03 0.34 -13.96
CA ARG A 181 27.52 1.34 -13.00
C ARG A 181 28.84 0.94 -12.35
N GLY A 182 29.48 -0.12 -12.82
CA GLY A 182 30.81 -0.53 -12.39
C GLY A 182 30.83 -1.17 -11.00
N VAL A 183 31.76 -0.73 -10.16
CA VAL A 183 32.02 -1.28 -8.83
C VAL A 183 31.83 -0.19 -7.78
N THR A 184 31.10 -0.51 -6.71
CA THR A 184 30.93 0.34 -5.52
C THR A 184 31.38 -0.41 -4.27
N SER A 185 31.74 0.34 -3.23
CA SER A 185 31.94 -0.17 -1.87
C SER A 185 30.67 -0.11 -1.02
N ASP A 186 29.70 0.72 -1.39
CA ASP A 186 28.43 0.90 -0.69
C ASP A 186 27.27 0.81 -1.68
N LEU A 187 26.47 -0.25 -1.55
CA LEU A 187 25.33 -0.51 -2.44
C LEU A 187 24.19 0.50 -2.20
N LEU A 188 23.99 0.94 -0.96
CA LEU A 188 22.90 1.87 -0.62
C LEU A 188 23.23 3.28 -1.10
N GLU A 189 24.48 3.71 -0.93
CA GLU A 189 24.94 4.99 -1.48
C GLU A 189 24.81 5.00 -3.01
N GLU A 190 25.22 3.92 -3.67
CA GLU A 190 25.08 3.80 -5.12
C GLU A 190 23.61 3.80 -5.57
N LEU A 191 22.72 3.13 -4.83
CA LEU A 191 21.28 3.15 -5.09
C LEU A 191 20.71 4.57 -4.93
N THR A 192 21.18 5.34 -3.96
CA THR A 192 20.83 6.76 -3.82
C THR A 192 21.30 7.58 -5.02
N LEU A 193 22.53 7.37 -5.50
CA LEU A 193 23.08 8.04 -6.70
C LEU A 193 22.43 7.57 -8.00
N PHE A 194 21.72 6.45 -7.96
CA PHE A 194 20.94 5.94 -9.09
C PHE A 194 19.55 6.57 -9.15
N CYS A 195 19.01 7.03 -8.01
CA CYS A 195 17.72 7.71 -7.94
C CYS A 195 17.81 9.14 -8.48
N GLU A 196 17.19 9.37 -9.64
CA GLU A 196 17.09 10.68 -10.29
C GLU A 196 15.62 11.06 -10.51
N PRO A 197 15.27 12.35 -10.59
CA PRO A 197 13.90 12.78 -10.89
C PRO A 197 13.39 12.19 -12.21
N PHE A 198 12.12 11.83 -12.29
CA PHE A 198 11.49 11.35 -13.52
C PHE A 198 10.80 12.48 -14.29
N ASP A 199 10.99 12.51 -15.60
CA ASP A 199 10.21 13.35 -16.51
C ASP A 199 8.91 12.61 -16.87
N LEU A 200 7.78 13.07 -16.31
CA LEU A 200 6.47 12.45 -16.53
C LEU A 200 5.97 12.60 -17.97
N GLU A 201 6.43 13.61 -18.71
CA GLU A 201 5.97 13.92 -20.06
C GLU A 201 6.71 13.13 -21.14
N HIS A 202 8.03 12.93 -20.96
CA HIS A 202 8.89 12.36 -21.99
C HIS A 202 9.51 11.00 -21.62
N GLY A 203 9.85 10.79 -20.35
CA GLY A 203 10.71 9.68 -19.95
C GLY A 203 9.98 8.34 -19.87
N PRO A 204 10.66 7.20 -20.14
CA PRO A 204 10.21 5.96 -19.51
C PRO A 204 10.22 6.18 -17.99
N LEU A 205 9.15 5.74 -17.33
CA LEU A 205 8.95 5.96 -15.89
C LEU A 205 9.55 4.84 -15.05
N TYR A 206 10.66 4.31 -15.54
CA TYR A 206 11.46 3.25 -14.95
C TYR A 206 12.90 3.32 -15.46
N ARG A 207 13.85 2.78 -14.69
CA ARG A 207 15.28 2.71 -15.00
C ARG A 207 15.90 1.44 -14.42
N LEU A 208 16.95 0.94 -15.07
CA LEU A 208 17.68 -0.24 -14.63
C LEU A 208 19.19 -0.03 -14.65
N ALA A 209 19.86 -0.57 -13.66
CA ALA A 209 21.32 -0.64 -13.63
C ALA A 209 21.79 -1.98 -13.08
N LYS A 210 23.04 -2.31 -13.39
CA LYS A 210 23.80 -3.33 -12.67
C LYS A 210 25.00 -2.69 -12.01
N VAL A 211 25.36 -3.18 -10.83
CA VAL A 211 26.55 -2.74 -10.10
C VAL A 211 27.17 -3.94 -9.39
N SER A 212 28.49 -3.92 -9.21
CA SER A 212 29.17 -4.88 -8.34
C SER A 212 29.48 -4.25 -6.99
N CYS A 213 29.19 -4.95 -5.89
CA CYS A 213 29.53 -4.51 -4.54
C CYS A 213 30.01 -5.71 -3.73
N SER A 214 31.15 -5.57 -3.04
CA SER A 214 31.73 -6.62 -2.19
C SER A 214 31.87 -8.00 -2.89
N GLY A 215 32.26 -8.01 -4.17
CA GLY A 215 32.43 -9.25 -4.95
C GLY A 215 31.12 -9.89 -5.46
N LYS A 216 29.97 -9.28 -5.20
CA LYS A 216 28.65 -9.71 -5.71
C LYS A 216 28.14 -8.74 -6.77
N SER A 217 27.29 -9.22 -7.67
CA SER A 217 26.59 -8.38 -8.64
C SER A 217 25.15 -8.13 -8.19
N TYR A 218 24.66 -6.93 -8.43
CA TYR A 218 23.32 -6.50 -8.08
C TYR A 218 22.64 -5.85 -9.29
N LEU A 219 21.35 -6.10 -9.44
CA LEU A 219 20.46 -5.33 -10.29
C LEU A 219 19.76 -4.26 -9.45
N MET A 220 19.79 -3.02 -9.91
CA MET A 220 19.04 -1.91 -9.32
C MET A 220 17.91 -1.49 -10.27
N PHE A 221 16.77 -1.17 -9.67
CA PHE A 221 15.57 -0.70 -10.35
C PHE A 221 15.12 0.59 -9.69
N ASP A 222 14.61 1.50 -10.50
CA ASP A 222 13.86 2.64 -10.00
C ASP A 222 12.65 2.83 -10.90
N MET A 223 11.48 3.05 -10.30
CA MET A 223 10.21 3.21 -10.99
C MET A 223 9.45 4.37 -10.38
N HIS A 224 8.73 5.14 -11.18
CA HIS A 224 7.89 6.21 -10.65
C HIS A 224 6.58 5.66 -10.09
N HIS A 225 6.16 6.11 -8.91
CA HIS A 225 4.96 5.64 -8.22
C HIS A 225 3.66 5.89 -9.02
N ILE A 226 3.67 6.81 -9.99
CA ILE A 226 2.51 7.07 -10.87
C ILE A 226 2.16 5.89 -11.80
N VAL A 227 3.11 4.98 -12.06
CA VAL A 227 2.91 3.82 -12.95
C VAL A 227 2.84 2.49 -12.21
N THR A 228 3.15 2.47 -10.91
CA THR A 228 3.20 1.26 -10.10
C THR A 228 3.00 1.58 -8.62
N ASP A 229 2.53 0.61 -7.85
CA ASP A 229 2.45 0.66 -6.40
C ASP A 229 3.15 -0.56 -5.76
N GLY A 230 3.05 -0.70 -4.42
CA GLY A 230 3.63 -1.82 -3.68
C GLY A 230 3.20 -3.19 -4.22
N TYR A 231 1.92 -3.34 -4.57
CA TYR A 231 1.35 -4.59 -5.04
C TYR A 231 1.69 -4.85 -6.52
N SER A 232 1.63 -3.82 -7.38
CA SER A 232 2.06 -3.89 -8.77
C SER A 232 3.53 -4.29 -8.90
N LYS A 233 4.41 -3.81 -8.01
CA LYS A 233 5.82 -4.26 -7.99
C LYS A 233 5.90 -5.77 -7.81
N LYS A 234 5.18 -6.34 -6.84
CA LYS A 234 5.12 -7.79 -6.64
C LYS A 234 4.64 -8.51 -7.91
N LEU A 235 3.58 -8.03 -8.56
CA LEU A 235 3.08 -8.62 -9.81
C LEU A 235 4.13 -8.57 -10.92
N ILE A 236 4.77 -7.43 -11.12
CA ILE A 236 5.81 -7.22 -12.14
C ILE A 236 6.94 -8.22 -11.92
N PHE A 237 7.52 -8.27 -10.72
CA PHE A 237 8.66 -9.15 -10.43
C PHE A 237 8.28 -10.63 -10.47
N ALA A 238 7.09 -11.02 -10.00
CA ALA A 238 6.62 -12.40 -10.10
C ALA A 238 6.46 -12.84 -11.57
N GLN A 239 5.97 -11.95 -12.44
CA GLN A 239 5.85 -12.23 -13.87
C GLN A 239 7.22 -12.29 -14.57
N ILE A 240 8.15 -11.43 -14.17
CA ILE A 240 9.53 -11.46 -14.68
C ILE A 240 10.22 -12.75 -14.27
N ASP A 241 10.11 -13.14 -12.99
CA ASP A 241 10.67 -14.37 -12.46
C ASP A 241 10.12 -15.61 -13.16
N ALA A 242 8.79 -15.68 -13.35
CA ALA A 242 8.17 -16.76 -14.12
C ALA A 242 8.70 -16.85 -15.56
N LEU A 243 8.79 -15.72 -16.27
CA LEU A 243 9.37 -15.68 -17.63
C LEU A 243 10.85 -16.04 -17.63
N TYR A 244 11.58 -15.61 -16.61
CA TYR A 244 12.98 -15.95 -16.42
C TYR A 244 13.17 -17.43 -16.12
N GLY A 245 12.19 -18.10 -15.50
CA GLY A 245 12.13 -19.56 -15.37
C GLY A 245 11.68 -20.30 -16.64
N GLY A 246 11.18 -19.58 -17.66
CA GLY A 246 10.67 -20.15 -18.92
C GLY A 246 9.15 -20.36 -18.98
N CYS A 247 8.41 -19.86 -17.98
CA CYS A 247 6.95 -19.88 -17.95
C CYS A 247 6.37 -18.57 -18.47
N TYR A 248 5.42 -18.63 -19.40
CA TYR A 248 4.74 -17.44 -19.92
C TYR A 248 3.47 -17.15 -19.10
N PRO A 249 3.44 -16.11 -18.25
CA PRO A 249 2.24 -15.77 -17.51
C PRO A 249 1.14 -15.29 -18.46
N ALA A 250 -0.11 -15.65 -18.14
CA ALA A 250 -1.27 -15.09 -18.81
C ALA A 250 -1.34 -13.58 -18.58
N LEU A 251 -1.97 -12.87 -19.52
CA LEU A 251 -2.22 -11.44 -19.38
C LEU A 251 -3.55 -11.21 -18.67
N PRO A 252 -3.64 -10.16 -17.82
CA PRO A 252 -4.95 -9.71 -17.38
C PRO A 252 -5.74 -9.22 -18.60
N ASP A 253 -7.04 -9.50 -18.62
CA ASP A 253 -7.96 -8.95 -19.62
C ASP A 253 -8.10 -7.42 -19.48
N LEU A 254 -7.69 -6.87 -18.33
CA LEU A 254 -7.87 -5.49 -17.94
C LEU A 254 -6.55 -4.68 -17.93
N ALA A 255 -6.55 -3.56 -18.64
CA ALA A 255 -5.49 -2.56 -18.59
C ALA A 255 -5.78 -1.48 -17.53
N TYR A 256 -4.73 -0.84 -17.01
CA TYR A 256 -4.90 0.24 -16.02
C TYR A 256 -5.67 1.45 -16.56
N THR A 257 -5.61 1.70 -17.86
CA THR A 257 -6.43 2.73 -18.54
C THR A 257 -7.92 2.45 -18.42
N ASP A 258 -8.32 1.18 -18.42
CA ASP A 258 -9.72 0.77 -18.27
C ASP A 258 -10.23 1.14 -16.87
N TYR A 259 -9.42 0.85 -15.84
CA TYR A 259 -9.69 1.28 -14.48
C TYR A 259 -9.79 2.82 -14.38
N CYS A 260 -8.91 3.56 -15.05
CA CYS A 260 -8.94 5.02 -15.02
C CYS A 260 -10.20 5.61 -15.68
N CYS A 261 -10.63 5.06 -16.82
CA CYS A 261 -11.89 5.43 -17.47
C CYS A 261 -13.10 5.11 -16.59
N TRP A 262 -13.11 3.91 -15.99
CA TRP A 262 -14.13 3.52 -15.02
C TRP A 262 -14.14 4.48 -13.82
N ALA A 263 -13.01 4.74 -13.19
CA ALA A 263 -12.91 5.62 -12.02
C ALA A 263 -13.38 7.05 -12.34
N GLN A 264 -13.05 7.56 -13.53
CA GLN A 264 -13.54 8.85 -14.02
C GLN A 264 -15.06 8.88 -14.15
N SER A 265 -15.69 7.79 -14.63
CA SER A 265 -17.16 7.70 -14.71
C SER A 265 -17.84 7.74 -13.33
N GLN A 266 -17.13 7.32 -12.27
CA GLN A 266 -17.62 7.31 -10.89
C GLN A 266 -17.46 8.65 -10.17
N LYS A 267 -16.91 9.69 -10.82
CA LYS A 267 -16.71 11.01 -10.20
C LYS A 267 -17.98 11.83 -10.04
N SER A 268 -19.14 11.33 -10.46
CA SER A 268 -20.43 11.99 -10.29
C SER A 268 -21.53 11.00 -9.90
N GLY A 269 -22.68 11.53 -9.50
CA GLY A 269 -23.85 10.73 -9.15
C GLY A 269 -23.98 10.38 -7.66
N PRO A 270 -25.03 9.62 -7.29
CA PRO A 270 -25.43 9.42 -5.90
C PRO A 270 -24.38 8.73 -5.03
N ALA A 271 -23.66 7.75 -5.57
CA ALA A 271 -22.64 7.01 -4.83
C ALA A 271 -21.45 7.90 -4.44
N ARG A 272 -20.97 8.75 -5.35
CA ARG A 272 -19.91 9.74 -5.06
C ARG A 272 -20.39 10.76 -4.03
N ALA A 273 -21.61 11.27 -4.17
CA ALA A 273 -22.19 12.24 -3.22
C ALA A 273 -22.32 11.64 -1.80
N ALA A 274 -22.78 10.39 -1.68
CA ALA A 274 -22.87 9.69 -0.41
C ALA A 274 -21.48 9.49 0.23
N SER A 275 -20.47 9.09 -0.56
CA SER A 275 -19.10 8.95 -0.05
C SER A 275 -18.53 10.28 0.43
N LEU A 276 -18.71 11.35 -0.34
CA LEU A 276 -18.24 12.68 0.05
C LEU A 276 -18.93 13.17 1.33
N ALA A 277 -20.23 12.91 1.49
CA ALA A 277 -20.95 13.25 2.71
C ALA A 277 -20.42 12.46 3.93
N TYR A 278 -20.17 11.16 3.76
CA TYR A 278 -19.56 10.32 4.80
C TYR A 278 -18.19 10.86 5.22
N TRP A 279 -17.30 11.13 4.26
CA TRP A 279 -15.96 11.62 4.55
C TRP A 279 -15.97 13.03 5.15
N LYS A 280 -16.93 13.86 4.73
CA LYS A 280 -17.12 15.17 5.33
C LYS A 280 -17.50 15.05 6.81
N ASP A 281 -18.48 14.22 7.13
CA ASP A 281 -18.91 14.00 8.52
C ASP A 281 -17.82 13.36 9.38
N LYS A 282 -17.05 12.44 8.81
CA LYS A 282 -15.99 11.72 9.51
C LYS A 282 -14.77 12.58 9.85
N ILE A 283 -14.30 13.38 8.90
CA ILE A 283 -13.05 14.13 9.02
C ILE A 283 -13.28 15.52 9.61
N PHE A 284 -14.45 16.12 9.38
CA PHE A 284 -14.74 17.47 9.82
C PHE A 284 -15.59 17.51 11.10
N PRO A 285 -15.33 18.43 12.05
CA PRO A 285 -14.25 19.42 12.02
C PRO A 285 -12.88 18.74 12.16
N LEU A 286 -11.90 19.25 11.39
CA LEU A 286 -10.54 18.75 11.43
C LEU A 286 -9.92 18.95 12.82
N PRO A 287 -9.20 17.96 13.36
CA PRO A 287 -8.36 18.17 14.52
C PRO A 287 -7.34 19.29 14.28
N GLN A 288 -6.93 19.95 15.37
CA GLN A 288 -5.85 20.92 15.31
C GLN A 288 -4.56 20.26 14.80
N PRO A 289 -3.71 20.97 14.04
CA PRO A 289 -2.43 20.44 13.61
C PRO A 289 -1.62 19.94 14.82
N LEU A 290 -0.88 18.84 14.64
CA LEU A 290 -0.05 18.32 15.72
C LEU A 290 1.03 19.35 16.09
N ALA A 291 1.19 19.59 17.38
CA ALA A 291 2.31 20.35 17.93
C ALA A 291 3.56 19.46 17.94
N LEU A 292 4.09 19.16 16.76
CA LEU A 292 5.29 18.33 16.62
C LEU A 292 6.50 19.04 17.26
N PRO A 293 7.33 18.34 18.07
CA PRO A 293 8.55 18.86 18.64
C PRO A 293 9.62 18.92 17.53
N VAL A 294 9.52 19.95 16.69
CA VAL A 294 10.47 20.20 15.60
C VAL A 294 11.72 20.91 16.12
N ASP A 295 12.87 20.57 15.55
CA ASP A 295 14.17 21.18 15.87
C ASP A 295 14.41 22.48 15.09
N HIS A 296 13.66 22.67 14.01
CA HIS A 296 13.82 23.77 13.07
C HIS A 296 12.47 24.46 12.80
N ALA A 297 12.52 25.75 12.50
CA ALA A 297 11.33 26.51 12.13
C ALA A 297 10.72 25.99 10.83
N TRP A 298 9.40 26.02 10.75
CA TRP A 298 8.68 25.64 9.53
C TRP A 298 9.12 26.50 8.34
N PRO A 299 9.54 25.90 7.22
CA PRO A 299 9.97 26.66 6.06
C PRO A 299 8.76 27.31 5.36
N SER A 300 9.01 28.37 4.59
CA SER A 300 7.97 29.05 3.79
C SER A 300 7.51 28.23 2.58
N VAL A 301 8.40 27.40 2.06
CA VAL A 301 8.14 26.40 1.02
C VAL A 301 8.53 25.05 1.58
N ARG A 302 7.70 24.05 1.36
CA ARG A 302 7.97 22.71 1.84
C ARG A 302 9.23 22.14 1.20
N SER A 303 10.17 21.68 2.04
CA SER A 303 11.26 20.82 1.58
C SER A 303 10.84 19.36 1.58
N VAL A 304 11.38 18.60 0.63
CA VAL A 304 11.26 17.15 0.59
C VAL A 304 12.52 16.46 1.09
N ASP A 305 13.54 17.17 1.57
CA ASP A 305 14.78 16.55 2.05
C ASP A 305 14.52 15.63 3.25
N ALA A 306 15.13 14.45 3.23
CA ALA A 306 14.87 13.44 4.24
C ALA A 306 16.13 12.86 4.88
N GLY A 307 16.00 12.57 6.17
CA GLY A 307 16.82 11.58 6.85
C GLY A 307 16.02 10.30 7.11
N CYS A 308 16.72 9.27 7.57
CA CYS A 308 16.13 7.99 7.93
C CYS A 308 16.81 7.45 9.19
N VAL A 309 16.00 7.00 10.15
CA VAL A 309 16.47 6.21 11.30
C VAL A 309 15.75 4.88 11.31
N THR A 310 16.40 3.85 11.86
CA THR A 310 15.88 2.47 11.80
C THR A 310 15.89 1.83 13.18
N ALA A 311 14.97 0.90 13.40
CA ALA A 311 14.87 0.07 14.57
C ALA A 311 14.40 -1.32 14.16
N PHE A 312 14.70 -2.31 15.00
CA PHE A 312 14.28 -3.69 14.77
C PHE A 312 13.51 -4.19 15.98
N LEU A 313 12.27 -4.64 15.76
CA LEU A 313 11.45 -5.30 16.78
C LEU A 313 11.56 -6.80 16.61
N GLY A 314 12.09 -7.50 17.62
CA GLY A 314 12.36 -8.94 17.54
C GLY A 314 11.09 -9.81 17.52
N GLU A 315 11.26 -11.05 17.11
CA GLU A 315 10.18 -12.04 16.98
C GLU A 315 9.31 -12.18 18.23
N ASP A 316 9.91 -12.19 19.43
CA ASP A 316 9.17 -12.34 20.69
C ASP A 316 8.19 -11.19 20.96
N ASP A 317 8.61 -9.94 20.70
CA ASP A 317 7.77 -8.77 20.88
C ASP A 317 6.66 -8.72 19.81
N VAL A 318 7.00 -9.11 18.58
CA VAL A 318 6.02 -9.21 17.47
C VAL A 318 4.99 -10.29 17.76
N ALA A 319 5.41 -11.45 18.26
CA ALA A 319 4.53 -12.54 18.62
C ALA A 319 3.55 -12.12 19.72
N ARG A 320 4.04 -11.37 20.72
CA ARG A 320 3.25 -10.85 21.83
C ARG A 320 2.24 -9.79 21.37
N LEU A 321 2.67 -8.80 20.59
CA LEU A 321 1.76 -7.81 20.01
C LEU A 321 0.71 -8.49 19.11
N GLY A 322 1.13 -9.48 18.33
CA GLY A 322 0.23 -10.29 17.51
C GLY A 322 -0.77 -11.11 18.32
N GLU A 323 -0.40 -11.58 19.51
CA GLU A 323 -1.32 -12.26 20.43
C GLU A 323 -2.38 -11.31 20.98
N VAL A 324 -1.97 -10.13 21.44
CA VAL A 324 -2.91 -9.07 21.86
C VAL A 324 -3.88 -8.74 20.73
N ALA A 325 -3.36 -8.54 19.52
CA ALA A 325 -4.17 -8.28 18.34
C ALA A 325 -5.22 -9.38 18.11
N ARG A 326 -4.78 -10.65 18.10
CA ARG A 326 -5.68 -11.79 17.91
C ARG A 326 -6.79 -11.87 18.97
N ASN A 327 -6.46 -11.60 20.24
CA ASN A 327 -7.41 -11.66 21.34
C ASN A 327 -8.48 -10.57 21.24
N SER A 328 -8.14 -9.41 20.68
CA SER A 328 -9.09 -8.31 20.39
C SER A 328 -9.75 -8.41 19.01
N GLY A 329 -9.57 -9.51 18.27
CA GLY A 329 -10.11 -9.65 16.91
C GLY A 329 -9.48 -8.71 15.87
N ALA A 330 -8.30 -8.17 16.17
CA ALA A 330 -7.54 -7.24 15.37
C ALA A 330 -6.41 -7.95 14.59
N THR A 331 -5.90 -7.26 13.59
CA THR A 331 -4.69 -7.61 12.84
C THR A 331 -3.45 -6.97 13.46
N LEU A 332 -2.26 -7.48 13.13
CA LEU A 332 -1.00 -6.86 13.53
C LEU A 332 -0.90 -5.41 13.03
N TYR A 333 -1.41 -5.12 11.83
CA TYR A 333 -1.47 -3.77 11.26
C TYR A 333 -2.26 -2.80 12.15
N GLU A 334 -3.46 -3.21 12.60
CA GLU A 334 -4.30 -2.39 13.49
C GLU A 334 -3.62 -2.18 14.85
N ALA A 335 -2.93 -3.20 15.39
CA ALA A 335 -2.17 -3.08 16.63
C ALA A 335 -0.96 -2.14 16.50
N LEU A 336 -0.28 -2.14 15.35
CA LEU A 336 0.82 -1.21 15.05
C LEU A 336 0.32 0.23 14.93
N ILE A 337 -0.84 0.45 14.28
CA ILE A 337 -1.51 1.76 14.23
C ILE A 337 -1.91 2.22 15.63
N ALA A 338 -2.54 1.35 16.41
CA ALA A 338 -2.99 1.68 17.77
C ALA A 338 -1.81 2.09 18.65
N SER A 339 -0.73 1.33 18.62
CA SER A 339 0.51 1.61 19.36
C SER A 339 1.16 2.91 18.88
N TYR A 340 1.15 3.18 17.57
CA TYR A 340 1.71 4.42 17.03
C TYR A 340 0.90 5.63 17.48
N GLY A 341 -0.43 5.48 17.54
CA GLY A 341 -1.31 6.52 18.04
C GLY A 341 -1.01 6.90 19.50
N VAL A 342 -0.77 5.90 20.34
CA VAL A 342 -0.39 6.11 21.76
C VAL A 342 0.98 6.76 21.87
N ALA A 343 1.97 6.33 21.07
CA ALA A 343 3.29 6.95 21.06
C ALA A 343 3.23 8.43 20.68
N VAL A 344 2.44 8.78 19.65
CA VAL A 344 2.21 10.18 19.27
C VAL A 344 1.58 10.98 20.41
N ALA A 345 0.59 10.42 21.11
CA ALA A 345 -0.03 11.08 22.25
C ALA A 345 0.95 11.32 23.40
N CYS A 346 1.84 10.35 23.67
CA CYS A 346 2.87 10.48 24.70
C CYS A 346 3.88 11.59 24.37
N ILE A 347 4.27 11.72 23.09
CA ILE A 347 5.27 12.69 22.65
C ILE A 347 4.67 14.10 22.52
N THR A 348 3.46 14.21 21.98
CA THR A 348 2.86 15.51 21.60
C THR A 348 1.80 16.01 22.57
N GLY A 349 1.31 15.16 23.47
CA GLY A 349 0.15 15.42 24.31
C GLY A 349 -1.20 15.43 23.55
N ALA A 350 -1.21 15.15 22.25
CA ALA A 350 -2.43 15.16 21.45
C ALA A 350 -3.31 13.93 21.72
N SER A 351 -4.60 14.16 21.96
CA SER A 351 -5.61 13.10 22.17
C SER A 351 -6.55 12.90 20.97
N ASP A 352 -6.46 13.73 19.93
CA ASP A 352 -7.25 13.61 18.70
C ASP A 352 -6.44 14.15 17.51
N PHE A 353 -6.17 13.31 16.51
CA PHE A 353 -5.42 13.68 15.32
C PHE A 353 -5.68 12.75 14.14
N MET A 354 -5.28 13.20 12.95
CA MET A 354 -5.36 12.43 11.72
C MET A 354 -4.05 11.67 11.45
N LEU A 355 -4.16 10.40 11.06
CA LEU A 355 -3.06 9.56 10.62
C LEU A 355 -3.31 9.11 9.17
N GLY A 356 -2.32 9.29 8.30
CA GLY A 356 -2.33 8.71 6.95
C GLY A 356 -1.85 7.27 6.94
N SER A 357 -2.43 6.42 6.11
CA SER A 357 -1.90 5.09 5.84
C SER A 357 -2.20 4.62 4.42
N PRO A 358 -1.24 4.03 3.68
CA PRO A 358 -1.52 3.48 2.37
C PRO A 358 -2.56 2.34 2.45
N ALA A 359 -3.50 2.34 1.51
CA ALA A 359 -4.47 1.28 1.27
C ALA A 359 -4.34 0.78 -0.16
N LEU A 360 -4.53 -0.52 -0.41
CA LEU A 360 -4.24 -1.16 -1.70
C LEU A 360 -5.04 -0.58 -2.87
N GLY A 361 -6.28 -0.14 -2.64
CA GLY A 361 -7.17 0.40 -3.69
C GLY A 361 -7.66 -0.61 -4.72
N ARG A 362 -7.41 -1.91 -4.52
CA ARG A 362 -7.80 -3.02 -5.41
C ARG A 362 -9.06 -3.70 -4.88
N ASN A 363 -10.19 -3.03 -5.05
CA ASN A 363 -11.47 -3.48 -4.52
C ASN A 363 -12.43 -3.99 -5.59
N LEU A 364 -11.99 -4.06 -6.85
CA LEU A 364 -12.82 -4.39 -8.00
C LEU A 364 -12.30 -5.63 -8.72
N PRO A 365 -13.19 -6.45 -9.31
CA PRO A 365 -12.80 -7.56 -10.15
C PRO A 365 -11.77 -7.17 -11.22
N GLY A 366 -10.77 -8.02 -11.43
CA GLY A 366 -9.69 -7.82 -12.41
C GLY A 366 -8.56 -6.91 -11.95
N THR A 367 -8.75 -6.08 -10.91
CA THR A 367 -7.70 -5.15 -10.46
C THR A 367 -6.51 -5.86 -9.78
N ASP A 368 -6.67 -7.09 -9.31
CA ASP A 368 -5.59 -7.86 -8.65
C ASP A 368 -4.49 -8.32 -9.61
N ASP A 369 -4.77 -8.40 -10.92
CA ASP A 369 -3.80 -8.84 -11.94
C ASP A 369 -3.31 -7.68 -12.82
N THR A 370 -3.84 -6.47 -12.64
CA THR A 370 -3.49 -5.28 -13.42
C THR A 370 -2.34 -4.50 -12.77
N VAL A 371 -1.33 -4.14 -13.57
CA VAL A 371 -0.23 -3.26 -13.13
C VAL A 371 -0.62 -1.79 -13.27
N GLY A 372 -0.51 -1.05 -12.18
CA GLY A 372 -0.73 0.40 -12.10
C GLY A 372 -0.70 0.95 -10.67
N MET A 373 -1.08 2.22 -10.49
CA MET A 373 -1.10 2.92 -9.19
C MET A 373 -2.48 2.87 -8.54
N PHE A 374 -2.86 1.73 -7.98
CA PHE A 374 -4.13 1.59 -7.26
C PHE A 374 -4.06 2.13 -5.83
N ALA A 375 -2.87 2.09 -5.23
CA ALA A 375 -2.66 2.52 -3.86
C ALA A 375 -3.22 3.92 -3.59
N SER A 376 -4.21 3.99 -2.70
CA SER A 376 -4.77 5.22 -2.16
C SER A 376 -4.22 5.48 -0.76
N THR A 377 -4.37 6.70 -0.25
CA THR A 377 -4.05 6.99 1.16
C THR A 377 -5.33 7.03 1.97
N ALA A 378 -5.51 6.11 2.91
CA ALA A 378 -6.56 6.21 3.91
C ALA A 378 -6.20 7.26 4.97
N CYS A 379 -7.22 7.98 5.46
CA CYS A 379 -7.10 8.87 6.62
C CYS A 379 -7.86 8.24 7.79
N TYR A 380 -7.17 8.01 8.89
CA TYR A 380 -7.77 7.56 10.15
C TYR A 380 -7.79 8.71 11.15
N ARG A 381 -8.91 8.93 11.82
CA ARG A 381 -8.98 9.84 12.97
C ARG A 381 -8.76 9.01 14.24
N LEU A 382 -7.67 9.29 14.95
CA LEU A 382 -7.31 8.55 16.16
C LEU A 382 -7.62 9.39 17.39
N GLY A 383 -8.57 8.92 18.20
CA GLY A 383 -8.84 9.46 19.53
C GLY A 383 -8.13 8.62 20.60
N ILE A 384 -7.23 9.23 21.37
CA ILE A 384 -6.43 8.56 22.40
C ILE A 384 -6.96 8.97 23.79
N ASP A 385 -7.37 7.98 24.57
CA ASP A 385 -7.82 8.14 25.94
C ASP A 385 -6.89 7.34 26.86
N MET A 386 -5.86 7.99 27.41
CA MET A 386 -4.80 7.33 28.21
C MET A 386 -5.32 6.51 29.42
N PRO A 387 -6.41 6.92 30.09
CA PRO A 387 -7.13 6.08 31.06
C PRO A 387 -7.67 4.74 30.56
N ASP A 388 -7.97 4.59 29.27
CA ASP A 388 -8.46 3.31 28.71
C ASP A 388 -7.35 2.25 28.67
N SER A 389 -7.74 0.97 28.64
CA SER A 389 -6.81 -0.12 28.38
C SER A 389 -6.38 -0.15 26.91
N PHE A 390 -5.22 -0.76 26.63
CA PHE A 390 -4.77 -0.91 25.26
C PHE A 390 -5.71 -1.79 24.44
N ALA A 391 -6.27 -2.85 25.02
CA ALA A 391 -7.27 -3.70 24.37
C ALA A 391 -8.50 -2.90 23.90
N LYS A 392 -9.04 -2.03 24.78
CA LYS A 392 -10.19 -1.17 24.44
C LYS A 392 -9.83 -0.12 23.39
N HIS A 393 -8.62 0.45 23.45
CA HIS A 393 -8.14 1.36 22.41
C HIS A 393 -8.02 0.65 21.05
N LEU A 394 -7.48 -0.57 21.05
CA LEU A 394 -7.37 -1.38 19.84
C LEU A 394 -8.72 -1.67 19.19
N GLU A 395 -9.77 -1.96 19.97
CA GLU A 395 -11.13 -2.12 19.45
C GLU A 395 -11.64 -0.87 18.73
N LYS A 396 -11.37 0.33 19.27
CA LYS A 396 -11.72 1.60 18.61
C LYS A 396 -10.99 1.75 17.29
N VAL A 397 -9.69 1.42 17.25
CA VAL A 397 -8.86 1.47 16.03
C VAL A 397 -9.36 0.48 14.97
N VAL A 398 -9.71 -0.75 15.35
CA VAL A 398 -10.33 -1.73 14.44
C VAL A 398 -11.63 -1.18 13.85
N GLY A 399 -12.48 -0.57 14.69
CA GLY A 399 -13.70 0.09 14.24
C GLY A 399 -13.44 1.18 13.20
N GLU A 400 -12.43 2.02 13.46
CA GLU A 400 -12.04 3.12 12.57
C GLU A 400 -11.48 2.63 11.22
N VAL A 401 -10.54 1.66 11.26
CA VAL A 401 -9.95 1.05 10.06
C VAL A 401 -11.04 0.35 9.22
N ARG A 402 -11.94 -0.40 9.86
CA ARG A 402 -13.06 -1.06 9.17
C ARG A 402 -14.01 -0.04 8.53
N ALA A 403 -14.39 1.00 9.26
CA ALA A 403 -15.30 2.02 8.74
C ALA A 403 -14.71 2.77 7.54
N THR A 404 -13.40 3.06 7.58
CA THR A 404 -12.66 3.66 6.45
C THR A 404 -12.60 2.73 5.24
N THR A 405 -12.25 1.46 5.45
CA THR A 405 -12.03 0.50 4.36
C THR A 405 -13.31 0.09 3.62
N GLN A 406 -14.49 0.25 4.25
CA GLN A 406 -15.80 -0.01 3.62
C GLN A 406 -16.23 1.08 2.61
N GLN A 407 -15.51 2.19 2.50
CA GLN A 407 -15.85 3.24 1.54
C GLN A 407 -15.21 2.99 0.18
N MET A 408 -16.03 2.78 -0.85
CA MET A 408 -15.59 2.47 -2.21
C MET A 408 -14.84 3.62 -2.91
N PHE A 409 -15.07 4.86 -2.45
CA PHE A 409 -14.54 6.06 -3.09
C PHE A 409 -13.90 6.97 -2.06
N PHE A 410 -12.58 6.96 -1.97
CA PHE A 410 -11.84 7.87 -1.09
C PHE A 410 -11.39 9.11 -1.88
N PRO A 411 -12.04 10.28 -1.71
CA PRO A 411 -11.76 11.44 -2.55
C PRO A 411 -10.65 12.30 -1.94
N LEU A 412 -9.44 11.75 -1.77
CA LEU A 412 -8.34 12.42 -1.05
C LEU A 412 -8.15 13.87 -1.53
N ASP A 413 -8.07 14.07 -2.83
CA ASP A 413 -7.89 15.39 -3.44
C ASP A 413 -9.01 16.38 -3.09
N GLU A 414 -10.26 15.91 -2.98
CA GLU A 414 -11.38 16.77 -2.56
C GLU A 414 -11.31 17.07 -1.07
N MET A 415 -10.97 16.09 -0.23
CA MET A 415 -10.77 16.30 1.20
C MET A 415 -9.61 17.26 1.46
N VAL A 416 -8.52 17.15 0.71
CA VAL A 416 -7.38 18.07 0.76
C VAL A 416 -7.81 19.48 0.37
N LYS A 417 -8.60 19.64 -0.71
CA LYS A 417 -9.15 20.94 -1.12
C LYS A 417 -10.09 21.54 -0.07
N MET A 418 -10.89 20.72 0.60
CA MET A 418 -11.76 21.16 1.69
C MET A 418 -10.96 21.55 2.94
N ALA A 419 -10.02 20.70 3.35
CA ALA A 419 -9.13 20.94 4.48
C ALA A 419 -8.29 22.21 4.32
N ALA A 420 -7.77 22.45 3.11
CA ALA A 420 -7.00 23.65 2.78
C ALA A 420 -7.84 24.95 2.83
N LYS A 421 -9.18 24.87 2.75
CA LYS A 421 -10.06 26.04 2.95
C LYS A 421 -10.29 26.34 4.44
N GLU A 422 -10.31 25.32 5.29
CA GLU A 422 -10.49 25.48 6.74
C GLU A 422 -9.18 25.90 7.43
N ARG A 423 -8.04 25.36 6.99
CA ARG A 423 -6.71 25.77 7.49
C ARG A 423 -6.31 27.09 6.84
N THR A 424 -6.60 28.20 7.51
CA THR A 424 -6.22 29.56 7.07
C THR A 424 -4.74 29.88 7.32
N GLU A 425 -4.06 29.08 8.15
CA GLU A 425 -2.63 29.19 8.40
C GLU A 425 -1.82 28.64 7.23
N ARG A 426 -1.00 29.50 6.61
CA ARG A 426 -0.09 29.14 5.52
C ARG A 426 1.20 28.53 6.06
N MET A 427 1.11 27.43 6.79
CA MET A 427 2.29 26.61 7.08
C MET A 427 2.56 25.64 5.92
N ALA A 428 3.82 25.30 5.69
CA ALA A 428 4.25 24.27 4.72
C ALA A 428 3.92 22.85 5.22
N ARG A 429 2.66 22.62 5.62
CA ARG A 429 2.14 21.37 6.18
C ARG A 429 1.23 20.67 5.19
N HIS A 430 1.05 19.37 5.39
CA HIS A 430 -0.02 18.65 4.73
C HIS A 430 -1.40 19.09 5.28
N PRO A 431 -2.43 19.23 4.43
CA PRO A 431 -3.71 19.78 4.87
C PRO A 431 -4.51 18.89 5.84
N ILE A 432 -4.29 17.58 5.85
CA ILE A 432 -5.10 16.63 6.65
C ILE A 432 -4.28 16.02 7.80
N PHE A 433 -3.10 15.47 7.52
CA PHE A 433 -2.28 14.75 8.51
C PHE A 433 -0.78 15.03 8.28
N ASP A 434 -0.03 15.10 9.37
CA ASP A 434 1.43 15.32 9.33
C ASP A 434 2.20 13.97 9.37
N LEU A 435 1.53 12.91 9.82
CA LEU A 435 2.10 11.58 10.08
C LEU A 435 1.54 10.53 9.11
N MET A 436 2.40 9.63 8.63
CA MET A 436 1.98 8.45 7.87
C MET A 436 2.62 7.17 8.41
N LEU A 437 1.84 6.08 8.47
CA LEU A 437 2.33 4.73 8.77
C LEU A 437 1.98 3.77 7.64
N ALA A 438 3.00 3.14 7.07
CA ALA A 438 2.91 2.14 6.03
C ALA A 438 3.42 0.78 6.54
N PHE A 439 2.54 -0.22 6.57
CA PHE A 439 2.89 -1.60 6.92
C PHE A 439 3.02 -2.47 5.67
N HIS A 440 4.20 -3.06 5.50
CA HIS A 440 4.56 -3.91 4.38
C HIS A 440 4.57 -5.36 4.84
N ALA A 441 3.37 -5.94 4.94
CA ALA A 441 3.19 -7.34 5.30
C ALA A 441 3.95 -8.23 4.30
N ARG A 442 4.74 -9.17 4.81
CA ARG A 442 5.73 -9.94 4.03
C ARG A 442 5.08 -10.53 2.78
N GLN A 443 3.89 -11.06 2.93
CA GLN A 443 3.21 -11.82 1.88
C GLN A 443 2.58 -10.97 0.78
N LEU A 444 2.40 -9.67 1.07
CA LEU A 444 1.85 -8.71 0.13
C LEU A 444 2.94 -8.08 -0.74
N VAL A 445 4.20 -8.10 -0.28
CA VAL A 445 5.29 -7.36 -0.94
C VAL A 445 6.57 -8.16 -1.21
N GLU A 446 6.77 -9.31 -0.55
CA GLU A 446 7.93 -10.15 -0.77
C GLU A 446 7.85 -10.77 -2.16
N VAL A 447 8.89 -10.54 -2.93
CA VAL A 447 9.06 -11.08 -4.26
C VAL A 447 10.54 -11.44 -4.45
N GLN A 448 10.78 -12.46 -5.24
CA GLN A 448 12.11 -12.94 -5.56
C GLN A 448 12.33 -12.89 -7.07
N LEU A 449 13.59 -12.86 -7.46
CA LEU A 449 14.03 -13.02 -8.82
C LEU A 449 15.18 -14.03 -8.81
N ASP A 450 15.02 -15.13 -9.54
CA ASP A 450 16.00 -16.22 -9.63
C ASP A 450 16.43 -16.74 -8.24
N GLY A 451 15.45 -16.84 -7.32
CA GLY A 451 15.67 -17.29 -5.94
C GLY A 451 16.26 -16.24 -4.98
N HIS A 452 16.52 -15.01 -5.44
CA HIS A 452 17.03 -13.92 -4.61
C HIS A 452 15.93 -12.89 -4.26
N PRO A 453 15.86 -12.40 -3.01
CA PRO A 453 14.83 -11.43 -2.62
C PRO A 453 15.05 -10.07 -3.27
N VAL A 454 13.97 -9.49 -3.79
CA VAL A 454 13.94 -8.10 -4.26
C VAL A 454 13.71 -7.20 -3.06
N ILE A 455 14.68 -6.34 -2.79
CA ILE A 455 14.66 -5.43 -1.64
C ILE A 455 14.22 -4.04 -2.10
N TRP A 456 13.18 -3.50 -1.46
CA TRP A 456 12.77 -2.11 -1.64
C TRP A 456 13.42 -1.23 -0.56
N GLU A 457 13.99 -0.10 -0.97
CA GLU A 457 14.74 0.79 -0.10
C GLU A 457 14.22 2.24 -0.18
N PRO A 458 13.09 2.58 0.46
CA PRO A 458 12.48 3.91 0.32
C PRO A 458 13.41 5.06 0.75
N ALA A 459 14.33 4.82 1.69
CA ALA A 459 15.27 5.82 2.16
C ALA A 459 16.31 6.24 1.11
N ALA A 460 16.57 5.40 0.09
CA ALA A 460 17.54 5.71 -0.96
C ALA A 460 17.16 6.96 -1.77
N THR A 461 15.88 7.33 -1.81
CA THR A 461 15.41 8.56 -2.46
C THR A 461 15.95 9.84 -1.80
N LYS A 462 16.29 9.78 -0.50
CA LYS A 462 16.55 10.94 0.36
C LYS A 462 15.42 11.97 0.29
N SER A 463 14.18 11.50 0.11
CA SER A 463 13.00 12.36 0.01
C SER A 463 11.85 11.92 0.90
N ALA A 464 11.22 12.88 1.57
CA ALA A 464 10.10 12.69 2.48
C ALA A 464 8.83 13.33 1.90
N ILE A 465 7.79 12.51 1.74
CA ILE A 465 6.46 12.99 1.33
C ILE A 465 5.75 13.65 2.51
N PHE A 466 5.92 13.11 3.73
CA PHE A 466 5.28 13.56 4.97
C PHE A 466 6.34 14.01 5.98
N ASP A 467 5.93 14.69 7.04
CA ASP A 467 6.88 15.25 8.00
C ASP A 467 7.55 14.12 8.80
N LEU A 468 6.75 13.11 9.17
CA LEU A 468 7.20 11.81 9.66
C LEU A 468 6.47 10.69 8.91
N HIS A 469 7.23 9.79 8.28
CA HIS A 469 6.71 8.68 7.50
C HIS A 469 7.34 7.37 7.96
N MET A 470 6.55 6.57 8.68
CA MET A 470 6.96 5.27 9.22
C MET A 470 6.71 4.17 8.18
N HIS A 471 7.75 3.43 7.82
CA HIS A 471 7.67 2.18 7.08
C HIS A 471 7.98 1.02 8.00
N ILE A 472 7.10 0.03 8.08
CA ILE A 472 7.28 -1.18 8.88
C ILE A 472 7.30 -2.38 7.94
N PHE A 473 8.45 -3.03 7.80
CA PHE A 473 8.64 -4.21 6.97
C PHE A 473 8.60 -5.46 7.83
N GLU A 474 7.67 -6.36 7.51
CA GLU A 474 7.63 -7.67 8.15
C GLU A 474 8.74 -8.56 7.59
N ARG A 475 9.58 -9.09 8.49
CA ARG A 475 10.71 -9.97 8.20
C ARG A 475 10.50 -11.33 8.87
N PRO A 476 11.20 -12.40 8.43
CA PRO A 476 11.10 -13.71 9.08
C PRO A 476 11.40 -13.70 10.59
N ASN A 477 12.23 -12.76 11.05
CA ASN A 477 12.73 -12.67 12.42
C ASN A 477 12.16 -11.49 13.23
N GLY A 478 11.17 -10.76 12.71
CA GLY A 478 10.62 -9.58 13.38
C GLY A 478 10.14 -8.48 12.43
N LEU A 479 10.15 -7.23 12.89
CA LEU A 479 9.81 -6.04 12.10
C LEU A 479 11.02 -5.13 11.94
N ASP A 480 11.33 -4.79 10.69
CA ASP A 480 12.29 -3.74 10.30
C ASP A 480 11.52 -2.42 10.18
N ILE A 481 11.71 -1.52 11.14
CA ILE A 481 11.00 -0.26 11.27
C ILE A 481 11.91 0.87 10.82
N ARG A 482 11.43 1.69 9.88
CA ARG A 482 12.18 2.82 9.32
C ARG A 482 11.35 4.07 9.41
N LEU A 483 11.88 5.08 10.07
CA LEU A 483 11.27 6.40 10.15
C LEU A 483 11.99 7.33 9.19
N ILE A 484 11.34 7.64 8.07
CA ILE A 484 11.77 8.69 7.14
C ILE A 484 11.20 10.00 7.67
N TYR A 485 12.05 10.98 7.92
CA TYR A 485 11.66 12.26 8.49
C TYR A 485 12.10 13.42 7.61
N ASN A 486 11.35 14.52 7.62
CA ASN A 486 11.76 15.74 6.94
C ASN A 486 12.94 16.36 7.68
N SER A 487 14.14 16.31 7.07
CA SER A 487 15.36 16.79 7.71
C SER A 487 15.45 18.31 7.80
N SER A 488 14.51 19.03 7.17
CA SER A 488 14.36 20.48 7.38
C SER A 488 13.57 20.81 8.65
N LEU A 489 12.96 19.83 9.31
CA LEU A 489 12.16 19.99 10.53
C LEU A 489 12.76 19.25 11.72
N PHE A 490 13.29 18.05 11.49
CA PHE A 490 13.81 17.18 12.55
C PHE A 490 15.29 16.87 12.33
N SER A 491 16.02 16.81 13.43
CA SER A 491 17.35 16.23 13.53
C SER A 491 17.27 14.69 13.61
N MET A 492 18.39 14.03 13.32
CA MET A 492 18.50 12.57 13.49
C MET A 492 18.26 12.15 14.95
N GLN A 493 18.66 12.98 15.91
CA GLN A 493 18.48 12.69 17.34
C GLN A 493 16.99 12.66 17.69
N THR A 494 16.25 13.72 17.38
CA THR A 494 14.81 13.80 17.64
C THR A 494 14.05 12.68 16.92
N ALA A 495 14.38 12.38 15.67
CA ALA A 495 13.79 11.26 14.95
C ALA A 495 14.09 9.90 15.63
N SER A 496 15.30 9.71 16.16
CA SER A 496 15.68 8.48 16.88
C SER A 496 14.92 8.34 18.19
N GLU A 497 14.70 9.43 18.91
CA GLU A 497 13.90 9.46 20.14
C GLU A 497 12.43 9.12 19.85
N TRP A 498 11.85 9.67 18.78
CA TRP A 498 10.52 9.31 18.28
C TRP A 498 10.38 7.81 17.98
N LEU A 499 11.36 7.24 17.27
CA LEU A 499 11.34 5.84 16.91
C LEU A 499 11.53 4.93 18.13
N SER A 500 12.41 5.31 19.06
CA SER A 500 12.65 4.58 20.31
C SER A 500 11.40 4.57 21.18
N ALA A 501 10.74 5.72 21.35
CA ALA A 501 9.48 5.82 22.08
C ALA A 501 8.40 4.91 21.48
N TYR A 502 8.30 4.83 20.15
CA TYR A 502 7.35 3.90 19.50
C TYR A 502 7.62 2.44 19.84
N VAL A 503 8.89 2.01 19.79
CA VAL A 503 9.29 0.64 20.14
C VAL A 503 9.04 0.34 21.62
N GLU A 504 9.35 1.27 22.51
CA GLU A 504 9.08 1.15 23.94
C GLU A 504 7.59 1.02 24.25
N VAL A 505 6.76 1.84 23.59
CA VAL A 505 5.29 1.79 23.69
C VAL A 505 4.76 0.42 23.25
N ILE A 506 5.24 -0.13 22.13
CA ILE A 506 4.85 -1.48 21.70
C ILE A 506 5.19 -2.52 22.79
N GLY A 507 6.41 -2.46 23.33
CA GLY A 507 6.85 -3.38 24.37
C GLY A 507 6.02 -3.28 25.65
N ALA A 508 5.72 -2.06 26.10
CA ALA A 508 4.92 -1.79 27.29
C ALA A 508 3.47 -2.27 27.14
N LEU A 509 2.80 -1.83 26.07
CA LEU A 509 1.39 -2.13 25.84
C LEU A 509 1.13 -3.62 25.54
N SER A 510 2.07 -4.31 24.89
CA SER A 510 1.98 -5.75 24.66
C SER A 510 2.19 -6.60 25.92
N ARG A 511 2.87 -6.07 26.96
CA ARG A 511 3.05 -6.75 28.26
C ARG A 511 1.84 -6.65 29.19
N ALA A 512 1.11 -5.56 29.09
CA ALA A 512 0.00 -5.26 30.00
C ALA A 512 -1.23 -4.72 29.23
N PRO A 513 -1.80 -5.49 28.29
CA PRO A 513 -2.85 -5.00 27.38
C PRO A 513 -4.16 -4.61 28.11
N GLU A 514 -4.40 -5.17 29.29
CA GLU A 514 -5.57 -4.90 30.12
C GLU A 514 -5.37 -3.75 31.11
N SER A 515 -4.12 -3.34 31.35
CA SER A 515 -3.82 -2.16 32.17
C SER A 515 -4.16 -0.88 31.41
N SER A 516 -4.46 0.21 32.13
CA SER A 516 -4.63 1.51 31.48
C SER A 516 -3.32 1.91 30.78
N MET A 517 -3.43 2.52 29.60
CA MET A 517 -2.25 2.94 28.83
C MET A 517 -1.38 3.91 29.65
N ALA A 518 -1.98 4.77 30.47
CA ALA A 518 -1.28 5.66 31.39
C ALA A 518 -0.47 4.96 32.50
N SER A 519 -0.84 3.72 32.87
CA SER A 519 -0.12 2.96 33.91
C SER A 519 0.94 2.03 33.32
N ALA A 520 0.78 1.65 32.05
CA ALA A 520 1.71 0.78 31.35
C ALA A 520 2.94 1.53 30.81
N LEU A 521 2.80 2.83 30.54
CA LEU A 521 3.82 3.76 30.06
C LEU A 521 4.33 4.61 31.22
#